data_AF-A0A1I5AXH9-F1
#
_entry.id   AF-A0A1I5AXH9-F1
#
_cell.length_a   1.000
_cell.length_b   1.000
_cell.length_c   1.000
_cell.angle_alpha   90.00
_cell.angle_beta   90.00
_cell.angle_gamma   90.00
#
_symmetry.space_group_name_H-M   'P 1'
#
loop_
_entity.id
_entity.type
_entity.pdbx_description
1 polymer ?
#
loop_
_entity_poly.entity_id
_entity_poly.type
_entity_poly.pdbx_seq_one_letter_code
_entity_poly.pdbx_strand_id
1 'polypeptide(L)'
;MSDARALLESGDIAGLIRHLRFNADGMDLAEVGRLMEGAATLSGFDDMREAAAAMAREQTPQELYDFGYACIERGIAFLAIPPLRRALEMLPDEPALLMELVSALERENRHAEAVAALEPRVDSLDPWPARYLLAYNALFSGDLARAEHEAGRLPAPDDTWTPARDRLARMLRRARAVRDVSPLDGTDLRGWHYALGGSVLLTISPYGYGDGMTGRFAFTSDAFSTCRRSLDRLRLVLDAAGRRPTSVGLLPDRSSRILGLAAARLLGLPAEPFAPGRPGVLAVAYDLNETDAEGLWERAEGQVLFEHATCWTDPPAVSADVTGLLHQVVKAPWGEQLRFSPSGETETVPPDERPVEELAEEIVRADPHEPDDGADDGAPPDPDELLAGFARAAAGRWLSGPRDTVHSPGPVPSSRFV
;
A
#
# COMPACT_ATOMS: atom_id res chain seq x y z
N MET A 1 34.61 -11.87 13.52
CA MET A 1 33.68 -11.00 14.28
C MET A 1 32.47 -10.84 13.40
N SER A 2 31.25 -11.09 13.88
CA SER A 2 30.07 -11.00 13.04
C SER A 2 29.89 -9.56 12.53
N ASP A 3 29.48 -9.40 11.27
CA ASP A 3 29.29 -8.09 10.63
C ASP A 3 28.39 -7.16 11.47
N ALA A 4 27.41 -7.72 12.18
CA ALA A 4 26.55 -7.00 13.13
C ALA A 4 27.31 -6.28 14.26
N ARG A 5 28.34 -6.91 14.85
CA ARG A 5 29.10 -6.29 15.95
C ARG A 5 29.97 -5.14 15.45
N ALA A 6 30.54 -5.27 14.25
CA ALA A 6 31.31 -4.20 13.63
C ALA A 6 30.43 -2.97 13.32
N LEU A 7 29.19 -3.19 12.87
CA LEU A 7 28.21 -2.11 12.67
C LEU A 7 27.88 -1.39 13.99
N LEU A 8 27.68 -2.14 15.08
CA LEU A 8 27.46 -1.56 16.40
C LEU A 8 28.67 -0.77 16.92
N GLU A 9 29.87 -1.35 16.84
CA GLU A 9 31.13 -0.73 17.30
C GLU A 9 31.48 0.55 16.54
N SER A 10 31.10 0.63 15.26
CA SER A 10 31.26 1.84 14.43
C SER A 10 30.14 2.87 14.63
N GLY A 11 29.10 2.54 15.39
CA GLY A 11 27.94 3.40 15.63
C GLY A 11 26.94 3.46 14.47
N ASP A 12 27.06 2.59 13.45
CA ASP A 12 26.12 2.50 12.34
C ASP A 12 24.85 1.72 12.74
N ILE A 13 24.00 2.35 13.55
CA ILE A 13 22.75 1.76 14.03
C ILE A 13 21.80 1.46 12.86
N ALA A 14 21.73 2.33 11.85
CA ALA A 14 20.88 2.09 10.68
C ALA A 14 21.35 0.86 9.89
N GLY A 15 22.66 0.71 9.70
CA GLY A 15 23.26 -0.48 9.11
C GLY A 15 22.98 -1.73 9.93
N LEU A 16 23.09 -1.66 11.27
CA LEU A 16 22.77 -2.78 12.16
C LEU A 16 21.29 -3.20 12.04
N ILE A 17 20.35 -2.25 12.06
CA ILE A 17 18.92 -2.55 11.91
C ILE A 17 18.62 -3.18 10.55
N ARG A 18 19.24 -2.67 9.46
CA ARG A 18 19.14 -3.31 8.13
C ARG A 18 19.71 -4.73 8.15
N HIS A 19 20.88 -4.94 8.76
CA HIS A 19 21.47 -6.28 8.87
C HIS A 19 20.56 -7.24 9.63
N LEU A 20 20.03 -6.82 10.78
CA LEU A 20 19.13 -7.63 11.59
C LEU A 20 17.83 -7.95 10.83
N ARG A 21 17.29 -7.03 10.04
CA ARG A 21 16.08 -7.26 9.24
C ARG A 21 16.16 -8.49 8.33
N PHE A 22 17.34 -8.80 7.82
CA PHE A 22 17.54 -9.94 6.93
C PHE A 22 18.09 -11.19 7.62
N ASN A 23 18.54 -11.09 8.87
CA ASN A 23 19.28 -12.19 9.53
C ASN A 23 18.70 -12.63 10.88
N ALA A 24 17.88 -11.80 11.54
CA ALA A 24 17.45 -12.04 12.93
C ALA A 24 16.66 -13.33 13.13
N ASP A 25 15.86 -13.76 12.15
CA ASP A 25 15.10 -15.02 12.20
C ASP A 25 16.00 -16.26 12.41
N GLY A 26 17.28 -16.19 12.02
CA GLY A 26 18.27 -17.27 12.19
C GLY A 26 19.29 -17.04 13.31
N MET A 27 19.21 -15.94 14.05
CA MET A 27 20.18 -15.58 15.09
C MET A 27 19.81 -16.12 16.47
N ASP A 28 20.81 -16.32 17.33
CA ASP A 28 20.57 -16.57 18.75
C ASP A 28 19.92 -15.34 19.40
N LEU A 29 18.79 -15.54 20.09
CA LEU A 29 18.05 -14.45 20.73
C LEU A 29 18.89 -13.71 21.78
N ALA A 30 19.80 -14.40 22.49
CA ALA A 30 20.66 -13.72 23.45
C ALA A 30 21.69 -12.81 22.75
N GLU A 31 22.16 -13.19 21.56
CA GLU A 31 22.98 -12.32 20.72
C GLU A 31 22.21 -11.12 20.17
N VAL A 32 20.98 -11.32 19.69
CA VAL A 32 20.09 -10.22 19.27
C VAL A 32 19.86 -9.25 20.44
N GLY A 33 19.58 -9.76 21.64
CA GLY A 33 19.42 -8.97 22.86
C GLY A 33 20.65 -8.11 23.16
N ARG A 34 21.87 -8.68 23.11
CA ARG A 34 23.11 -7.91 23.34
C ARG A 34 23.35 -6.83 22.28
N LEU A 35 23.08 -7.13 21.01
CA LEU A 35 23.22 -6.15 19.93
C LEU A 35 22.24 -4.99 20.11
N MET A 36 20.99 -5.31 20.46
CA MET A 36 19.95 -4.31 20.65
C MET A 36 20.12 -3.52 21.95
N GLU A 37 20.64 -4.10 23.02
CA GLU A 37 21.05 -3.38 24.23
C GLU A 37 22.07 -2.29 23.89
N GLY A 38 23.10 -2.64 23.12
CA GLY A 38 24.11 -1.70 22.67
C GLY A 38 23.53 -0.60 21.76
N ALA A 39 22.70 -0.98 20.78
CA ALA A 39 22.07 -0.04 19.86
C ALA A 39 21.13 0.93 20.58
N ALA A 40 20.33 0.42 21.51
CA ALA A 40 19.42 1.21 22.33
C ALA A 40 20.19 2.16 23.28
N THR A 41 21.33 1.72 23.81
CA THR A 41 22.21 2.58 24.62
C THR A 41 22.74 3.77 23.81
N LEU A 42 23.25 3.52 22.61
CA LEU A 42 23.74 4.58 21.72
C LEU A 42 22.62 5.54 21.25
N SER A 43 21.39 5.04 21.19
CA SER A 43 20.23 5.81 20.75
C SER A 43 19.46 6.50 21.89
N GLY A 44 19.81 6.27 23.15
CA GLY A 44 19.12 6.84 24.32
C GLY A 44 17.75 6.24 24.60
N PHE A 45 17.56 4.96 24.30
CA PHE A 45 16.29 4.24 24.42
C PHE A 45 16.29 3.30 25.64
N ASP A 46 16.03 3.86 26.82
CA ASP A 46 16.21 3.15 28.11
C ASP A 46 15.31 1.91 28.26
N ASP A 47 14.04 2.00 27.88
CA ASP A 47 13.07 0.89 27.87
C ASP A 47 13.52 -0.28 26.99
N MET A 48 13.95 0.00 25.76
CA MET A 48 14.44 -1.01 24.81
C MET A 48 15.77 -1.60 25.29
N ARG A 49 16.65 -0.78 25.86
CA ARG A 49 17.91 -1.24 26.46
C ARG A 49 17.62 -2.23 27.58
N GLU A 50 16.72 -1.88 28.49
CA GLU A 50 16.37 -2.72 29.65
C GLU A 50 15.74 -4.04 29.22
N ALA A 51 14.78 -4.01 28.30
CA ALA A 51 14.15 -5.21 27.76
C ALA A 51 15.16 -6.11 27.01
N ALA A 52 16.03 -5.52 26.19
CA ALA A 52 17.05 -6.26 25.45
C ALA A 52 18.10 -6.89 26.38
N ALA A 53 18.54 -6.16 27.40
CA ALA A 53 19.47 -6.66 28.42
C ALA A 53 18.84 -7.77 29.26
N ALA A 54 17.55 -7.69 29.57
CA ALA A 54 16.82 -8.75 30.27
C ALA A 54 16.76 -10.02 29.42
N MET A 55 16.30 -9.93 28.17
CA MET A 55 16.24 -11.06 27.24
C MET A 55 17.61 -11.69 26.97
N ALA A 56 18.68 -10.88 26.92
CA ALA A 56 20.04 -11.36 26.72
C ALA A 56 20.56 -12.21 27.90
N ARG A 57 20.04 -11.98 29.12
CA ARG A 57 20.39 -12.73 30.33
C ARG A 57 19.50 -13.96 30.49
N GLU A 58 18.20 -13.77 30.35
CA GLU A 58 17.18 -14.79 30.61
C GLU A 58 16.09 -14.70 29.55
N GLN A 59 15.67 -15.86 29.03
CA GLN A 59 14.64 -15.95 28.00
C GLN A 59 13.39 -16.64 28.57
N THR A 60 12.87 -16.10 29.68
CA THR A 60 11.55 -16.54 30.15
C THR A 60 10.46 -15.88 29.30
N PRO A 61 9.21 -16.39 29.33
CA PRO A 61 8.13 -15.81 28.54
C PRO A 61 7.94 -14.31 28.76
N GLN A 62 8.19 -13.81 29.97
CA GLN A 62 8.05 -12.39 30.29
C GLN A 62 9.11 -11.53 29.58
N GLU A 63 10.40 -11.88 29.65
CA GLU A 63 11.47 -11.10 29.01
C GLU A 63 11.38 -11.15 27.48
N LEU A 64 10.93 -12.29 26.92
CA LEU A 64 10.67 -12.43 25.49
C LEU A 64 9.50 -11.53 25.05
N TYR A 65 8.43 -11.47 25.86
CA TYR A 65 7.30 -10.57 25.63
C TYR A 65 7.71 -9.11 25.74
N ASP A 66 8.41 -8.71 26.80
CA ASP A 66 8.81 -7.32 27.04
C ASP A 66 9.73 -6.80 25.93
N PHE A 67 10.67 -7.62 25.46
CA PHE A 67 11.49 -7.29 24.31
C PHE A 67 10.67 -7.17 23.02
N GLY A 68 9.75 -8.10 22.78
CA GLY A 68 8.84 -8.06 21.64
C GLY A 68 7.98 -6.80 21.62
N TYR A 69 7.36 -6.47 22.75
CA TYR A 69 6.57 -5.26 22.95
C TYR A 69 7.39 -4.00 22.68
N ALA A 70 8.60 -3.91 23.25
CA ALA A 70 9.51 -2.78 23.02
C ALA A 70 9.90 -2.66 21.53
N CYS A 71 10.11 -3.78 20.82
CA CYS A 71 10.40 -3.74 19.38
C CYS A 71 9.23 -3.17 18.56
N ILE A 72 7.99 -3.56 18.90
CA ILE A 72 6.78 -3.09 18.23
C ILE A 72 6.63 -1.57 18.41
N GLU A 73 6.75 -1.08 19.64
CA GLU A 73 6.63 0.35 19.97
C GLU A 73 7.69 1.21 19.28
N ARG A 74 8.85 0.61 18.93
CA ARG A 74 9.95 1.28 18.23
C ARG A 74 9.96 1.10 16.71
N GLY A 75 8.90 0.53 16.14
CA GLY A 75 8.78 0.38 14.68
C GLY A 75 9.75 -0.63 14.08
N ILE A 76 10.29 -1.54 14.90
CA ILE A 76 11.19 -2.63 14.49
C ILE A 76 10.51 -3.98 14.74
N ALA A 77 9.24 -4.08 14.38
CA ALA A 77 8.36 -5.23 14.66
C ALA A 77 8.93 -6.56 14.14
N PHE A 78 9.72 -6.56 13.06
CA PHE A 78 10.44 -7.76 12.61
C PHE A 78 11.30 -8.43 13.69
N LEU A 79 11.89 -7.66 14.63
CA LEU A 79 12.66 -8.20 15.74
C LEU A 79 11.80 -8.81 16.85
N ALA A 80 10.53 -8.42 16.94
CA ALA A 80 9.60 -8.98 17.91
C ALA A 80 9.19 -10.41 17.57
N ILE A 81 9.20 -10.77 16.28
CA ILE A 81 8.61 -12.03 15.80
C ILE A 81 9.31 -13.28 16.37
N PRO A 82 10.64 -13.44 16.28
CA PRO A 82 11.31 -14.63 16.85
C PRO A 82 11.10 -14.83 18.36
N PRO A 83 11.30 -13.81 19.24
CA PRO A 83 11.09 -13.99 20.67
C PRO A 83 9.61 -14.22 21.04
N LEU A 84 8.65 -13.55 20.38
CA LEU A 84 7.23 -13.78 20.63
C LEU A 84 6.78 -15.19 20.22
N ARG A 85 7.30 -15.72 19.09
CA ARG A 85 7.10 -17.14 18.73
C ARG A 85 7.62 -18.07 19.81
N ARG A 86 8.85 -17.81 20.29
CA ARG A 86 9.46 -18.63 21.34
C ARG A 86 8.66 -18.59 22.64
N ALA A 87 8.17 -17.41 23.03
CA ALA A 87 7.33 -17.27 24.22
C ALA A 87 6.01 -18.04 24.06
N LEU A 88 5.37 -17.95 22.88
CA LEU A 88 4.13 -18.68 22.60
C LEU A 88 4.33 -20.20 22.56
N GLU A 89 5.50 -20.70 22.15
CA GLU A 89 5.83 -22.12 22.29
C GLU A 89 5.90 -22.57 23.76
N MET A 90 6.37 -21.69 24.65
CA MET A 90 6.47 -21.97 26.09
C MET A 90 5.11 -21.87 26.79
N LEU A 91 4.25 -20.96 26.34
CA LEU A 91 2.90 -20.73 26.84
C LEU A 91 1.89 -20.69 25.68
N PRO A 92 1.50 -21.85 25.11
CA PRO A 92 0.67 -21.92 23.91
C PRO A 92 -0.71 -21.28 24.05
N ASP A 93 -1.27 -21.27 25.25
CA ASP A 93 -2.65 -20.80 25.48
C ASP A 93 -2.71 -19.36 25.99
N GLU A 94 -1.58 -18.65 26.05
CA GLU A 94 -1.51 -17.27 26.55
C GLU A 94 -1.99 -16.27 25.48
N PRO A 95 -3.18 -15.65 25.65
CA PRO A 95 -3.78 -14.82 24.61
C PRO A 95 -2.96 -13.56 24.32
N ALA A 96 -2.34 -12.95 25.34
CA ALA A 96 -1.53 -11.75 25.17
C ALA A 96 -0.34 -11.99 24.22
N LEU A 97 0.35 -13.13 24.37
CA LEU A 97 1.47 -13.51 23.49
C LEU A 97 1.01 -13.72 22.04
N LEU A 98 -0.12 -14.38 21.84
CA LEU A 98 -0.68 -14.60 20.51
C LEU A 98 -1.03 -13.27 19.83
N MET A 99 -1.67 -12.37 20.56
CA MET A 99 -2.09 -11.08 20.03
C MET A 99 -0.90 -10.17 19.69
N GLU A 100 0.14 -10.14 20.52
CA GLU A 100 1.36 -9.39 20.18
C GLU A 100 2.11 -9.99 19.00
N LEU A 101 2.15 -11.32 18.88
CA LEU A 101 2.75 -11.97 17.71
C LEU A 101 1.99 -11.60 16.43
N VAL A 102 0.66 -11.62 16.45
CA VAL A 102 -0.18 -11.20 15.30
C VAL A 102 0.06 -9.73 14.96
N SER A 103 0.11 -8.86 15.96
CA SER A 103 0.42 -7.42 15.83
C SER A 103 1.79 -7.18 15.17
N ALA A 104 2.82 -7.94 15.53
CA ALA A 104 4.14 -7.88 14.91
C ALA A 104 4.11 -8.39 13.45
N LEU A 105 3.40 -9.49 13.19
CA LEU A 105 3.29 -10.07 11.84
C LEU A 105 2.52 -9.14 10.90
N GLU A 106 1.47 -8.47 11.35
CA GLU A 106 0.72 -7.48 10.55
C GLU A 106 1.59 -6.27 10.18
N ARG A 107 2.39 -5.74 11.11
CA ARG A 107 3.32 -4.63 10.83
C ARG A 107 4.38 -4.97 9.80
N GLU A 108 4.73 -6.24 9.66
CA GLU A 108 5.66 -6.74 8.65
C GLU A 108 4.96 -7.35 7.43
N ASN A 109 3.63 -7.17 7.30
CA ASN A 109 2.80 -7.71 6.21
C ASN A 109 2.86 -9.25 6.06
N ARG A 110 3.24 -9.97 7.11
CA ARG A 110 3.35 -11.45 7.18
C ARG A 110 1.99 -12.09 7.49
N HIS A 111 0.96 -11.70 6.73
CA HIS A 111 -0.44 -12.06 7.00
C HIS A 111 -0.71 -13.58 7.00
N ALA A 112 -0.07 -14.32 6.09
CA ALA A 112 -0.21 -15.79 6.05
C ALA A 112 0.32 -16.45 7.34
N GLU A 113 1.37 -15.90 7.94
CA GLU A 113 1.94 -16.41 9.18
C GLU A 113 1.08 -16.01 10.39
N ALA A 114 0.40 -14.85 10.33
CA ALA A 114 -0.59 -14.47 11.34
C ALA A 114 -1.79 -15.43 11.34
N VAL A 115 -2.28 -15.82 10.15
CA VAL A 115 -3.29 -16.87 10.00
C VAL A 115 -2.80 -18.18 10.61
N ALA A 116 -1.57 -18.61 10.28
CA ALA A 116 -1.00 -19.85 10.81
C ALA A 116 -0.86 -19.85 12.35
N ALA A 117 -0.65 -18.70 12.98
CA ALA A 117 -0.59 -18.57 14.43
C ALA A 117 -1.97 -18.66 15.10
N LEU A 118 -3.00 -18.08 14.46
CA LEU A 118 -4.39 -18.03 14.96
C LEU A 118 -5.17 -19.33 14.72
N GLU A 119 -4.96 -19.98 13.58
CA GLU A 119 -5.73 -21.14 13.10
C GLU A 119 -5.82 -22.30 14.12
N PRO A 120 -4.72 -22.72 14.79
CA PRO A 120 -4.80 -23.82 15.76
C PRO A 120 -5.73 -23.56 16.95
N ARG A 121 -6.08 -22.29 17.19
CA ARG A 121 -6.90 -21.83 18.32
C ARG A 121 -8.26 -21.30 17.86
N VAL A 122 -8.62 -21.49 16.59
CA VAL A 122 -9.80 -20.89 15.96
C VAL A 122 -11.07 -21.07 16.78
N ASP A 123 -11.26 -22.20 17.47
CA ASP A 123 -12.47 -22.45 18.27
C ASP A 123 -12.48 -21.78 19.64
N SER A 124 -11.32 -21.39 20.18
CA SER A 124 -11.19 -20.68 21.46
C SER A 124 -10.96 -19.18 21.29
N LEU A 125 -10.83 -18.68 20.07
CA LEU A 125 -10.67 -17.25 19.82
C LEU A 125 -11.92 -16.49 20.24
N ASP A 126 -11.72 -15.45 21.06
CA ASP A 126 -12.72 -14.42 21.27
C ASP A 126 -13.14 -13.82 19.91
N PRO A 127 -14.43 -13.52 19.72
CA PRO A 127 -14.89 -12.98 18.44
C PRO A 127 -14.18 -11.66 18.06
N TRP A 128 -13.94 -10.82 19.05
CA TRP A 128 -13.26 -9.53 18.93
C TRP A 128 -12.14 -9.43 19.96
N PRO A 129 -10.90 -9.08 19.60
CA PRO A 129 -10.38 -8.88 18.24
C PRO A 129 -10.04 -10.17 17.49
N ALA A 130 -9.84 -11.29 18.19
CA ALA A 130 -8.99 -12.37 17.68
C ALA A 130 -9.55 -13.08 16.43
N ARG A 131 -10.83 -13.48 16.41
CA ARG A 131 -11.44 -14.06 15.21
C ARG A 131 -11.56 -13.05 14.06
N TYR A 132 -11.81 -11.78 14.36
CA TYR A 132 -11.77 -10.72 13.35
C TYR A 132 -10.39 -10.63 12.69
N LEU A 133 -9.30 -10.69 13.47
CA LEU A 133 -7.94 -10.68 12.93
C LEU A 133 -7.65 -11.92 12.09
N LEU A 134 -8.19 -13.09 12.42
CA LEU A 134 -8.10 -14.27 11.56
C LEU A 134 -8.76 -14.02 10.20
N ALA A 135 -9.97 -13.48 10.18
CA ALA A 135 -10.68 -13.16 8.94
C ALA A 135 -9.97 -12.07 8.12
N TYR A 136 -9.45 -11.04 8.80
CA TYR A 136 -8.71 -9.94 8.20
C TYR A 136 -7.39 -10.42 7.59
N ASN A 137 -6.57 -11.15 8.34
CA ASN A 137 -5.29 -11.66 7.84
C ASN A 137 -5.48 -12.71 6.74
N ALA A 138 -6.52 -13.54 6.81
CA ALA A 138 -6.85 -14.45 5.71
C ALA A 138 -7.14 -13.69 4.41
N LEU A 139 -7.86 -12.57 4.48
CA LEU A 139 -8.11 -11.74 3.30
C LEU A 139 -6.82 -11.15 2.74
N PHE A 140 -5.98 -10.59 3.62
CA PHE A 140 -4.72 -9.95 3.24
C PHE A 140 -3.62 -10.94 2.83
N SER A 141 -3.78 -12.24 3.13
CA SER A 141 -2.95 -13.32 2.60
C SER A 141 -3.52 -13.98 1.34
N GLY A 142 -4.69 -13.55 0.87
CA GLY A 142 -5.33 -14.06 -0.35
C GLY A 142 -6.26 -15.25 -0.16
N ASP A 143 -6.47 -15.73 1.07
CA ASP A 143 -7.41 -16.81 1.38
C ASP A 143 -8.83 -16.23 1.57
N LEU A 144 -9.46 -15.88 0.44
CA LEU A 144 -10.80 -15.32 0.42
C LEU A 144 -11.83 -16.27 1.03
N ALA A 145 -11.71 -17.57 0.81
CA ALA A 145 -12.66 -18.55 1.34
C ALA A 145 -12.65 -18.57 2.87
N ARG A 146 -11.46 -18.59 3.48
CA ARG A 146 -11.32 -18.50 4.93
C ARG A 146 -11.80 -17.17 5.48
N ALA A 147 -11.42 -16.06 4.84
CA ALA A 147 -11.83 -14.73 5.25
C ALA A 147 -13.35 -14.60 5.31
N GLU A 148 -14.05 -15.09 4.29
CA GLU A 148 -15.51 -15.10 4.25
C GLU A 148 -16.14 -16.01 5.30
N HIS A 149 -15.58 -17.19 5.51
CA HIS A 149 -16.06 -18.14 6.51
C HIS A 149 -15.99 -17.55 7.92
N GLU A 150 -14.83 -17.03 8.31
CA GLU A 150 -14.62 -16.48 9.66
C GLU A 150 -15.36 -15.17 9.87
N ALA A 151 -15.41 -14.28 8.86
CA ALA A 151 -16.21 -13.06 8.93
C ALA A 151 -17.70 -13.36 9.11
N GLY A 152 -18.22 -14.42 8.50
CA GLY A 152 -19.61 -14.87 8.64
C GLY A 152 -19.95 -15.43 10.03
N ARG A 153 -18.94 -15.82 10.82
CA ARG A 153 -19.10 -16.33 12.20
C ARG A 153 -18.99 -15.24 13.27
N LEU A 154 -18.61 -14.01 12.90
CA LEU A 154 -18.52 -12.90 13.83
C LEU A 154 -19.93 -12.48 14.28
N PRO A 155 -20.17 -12.30 15.61
CA PRO A 155 -21.40 -11.74 16.12
C PRO A 155 -21.48 -10.24 15.79
N ALA A 156 -22.62 -9.60 16.09
CA ALA A 156 -22.71 -8.15 16.00
C ALA A 156 -21.64 -7.48 16.90
N PRO A 157 -20.83 -6.54 16.38
CA PRO A 157 -19.88 -5.79 17.18
C PRO A 157 -20.58 -4.73 18.04
N ASP A 158 -19.87 -4.25 19.05
CA ASP A 158 -20.17 -2.98 19.72
C ASP A 158 -19.70 -1.78 18.87
N ASP A 159 -19.81 -0.58 19.41
CA ASP A 159 -19.37 0.66 18.74
C ASP A 159 -17.85 0.67 18.49
N THR A 160 -17.07 0.01 19.34
CA THR A 160 -15.60 -0.11 19.21
C THR A 160 -15.22 -0.88 17.94
N TRP A 161 -15.89 -1.99 17.67
CA TRP A 161 -15.54 -2.91 16.58
C TRP A 161 -16.36 -2.73 15.31
N THR A 162 -17.42 -1.89 15.35
CA THR A 162 -18.25 -1.59 14.18
C THR A 162 -17.45 -1.08 12.97
N PRO A 163 -16.51 -0.12 13.11
CA PRO A 163 -15.71 0.37 11.98
C PRO A 163 -14.87 -0.74 11.32
N ALA A 164 -14.22 -1.60 12.12
CA ALA A 164 -13.39 -2.69 11.64
C ALA A 164 -14.21 -3.74 10.89
N ARG A 165 -15.37 -4.13 11.46
CA ARG A 165 -16.34 -5.04 10.84
C ARG A 165 -16.85 -4.51 9.51
N ASP A 166 -17.22 -3.23 9.45
CA ASP A 166 -17.76 -2.63 8.23
C ASP A 166 -16.70 -2.49 7.13
N ARG A 167 -15.45 -2.19 7.50
CA ARG A 167 -14.30 -2.18 6.59
C ARG A 167 -14.05 -3.55 5.98
N LEU A 168 -13.93 -4.60 6.80
CA LEU A 168 -13.76 -5.98 6.32
C LEU A 168 -14.93 -6.41 5.41
N ALA A 169 -16.16 -6.10 5.82
CA ALA A 169 -17.34 -6.41 5.01
C ALA A 169 -17.35 -5.67 3.66
N ARG A 170 -16.86 -4.42 3.58
CA ARG A 170 -16.67 -3.71 2.31
C ARG A 170 -15.65 -4.43 1.43
N MET A 171 -14.50 -4.79 1.98
CA MET A 171 -13.44 -5.47 1.23
C MET A 171 -13.91 -6.81 0.65
N LEU A 172 -14.57 -7.65 1.45
CA LEU A 172 -15.14 -8.93 1.00
C LEU A 172 -16.22 -8.74 -0.07
N ARG A 173 -17.08 -7.72 0.06
CA ARG A 173 -18.09 -7.42 -0.98
C ARG A 173 -17.45 -7.00 -2.30
N ARG A 174 -16.32 -6.28 -2.26
CA ARG A 174 -15.59 -5.87 -3.47
C ARG A 174 -14.92 -7.08 -4.12
N ALA A 175 -14.23 -7.93 -3.36
CA ALA A 175 -13.65 -9.17 -3.86
C ALA A 175 -14.70 -10.04 -4.58
N ARG A 176 -15.86 -10.25 -3.95
CA ARG A 176 -16.98 -11.00 -4.55
C ARG A 176 -17.51 -10.38 -5.84
N ALA A 177 -17.49 -9.05 -5.97
CA ALA A 177 -18.04 -8.35 -7.13
C ALA A 177 -17.19 -8.55 -8.39
N VAL A 178 -15.89 -8.81 -8.25
CA VAL A 178 -14.95 -8.91 -9.38
C VAL A 178 -14.43 -10.32 -9.62
N ARG A 179 -14.73 -11.29 -8.75
CA ARG A 179 -14.21 -12.67 -8.83
C ARG A 179 -14.46 -13.39 -10.17
N ASP A 180 -15.48 -12.99 -10.92
CA ASP A 180 -15.81 -13.60 -12.21
C ASP A 180 -14.95 -13.05 -13.37
N VAL A 181 -14.25 -11.93 -13.14
CA VAL A 181 -13.39 -11.23 -14.13
C VAL A 181 -11.96 -11.01 -13.60
N SER A 182 -11.67 -11.45 -12.39
CA SER A 182 -10.43 -11.25 -11.65
C SER A 182 -10.14 -12.52 -10.86
N PRO A 183 -9.03 -13.23 -11.11
CA PRO A 183 -8.75 -14.50 -10.45
C PRO A 183 -8.49 -14.34 -8.93
N LEU A 184 -8.08 -13.14 -8.48
CA LEU A 184 -7.73 -12.85 -7.08
C LEU A 184 -6.69 -13.83 -6.52
N ASP A 185 -5.72 -14.21 -7.35
CA ASP A 185 -4.55 -15.00 -6.94
C ASP A 185 -3.37 -14.08 -6.57
N GLY A 186 -2.21 -14.69 -6.27
CA GLY A 186 -0.99 -13.95 -5.89
C GLY A 186 -0.37 -13.10 -7.00
N THR A 187 -0.97 -13.04 -8.20
CA THR A 187 -0.50 -12.24 -9.33
C THR A 187 -1.52 -11.17 -9.77
N ASP A 188 -2.74 -11.20 -9.24
CA ASP A 188 -3.83 -10.31 -9.64
C ASP A 188 -3.79 -8.96 -8.91
N LEU A 189 -2.82 -8.11 -9.29
CA LEU A 189 -2.63 -6.80 -8.68
C LEU A 189 -3.88 -5.91 -8.76
N ARG A 190 -4.53 -5.85 -9.93
CA ARG A 190 -5.72 -5.00 -10.14
C ARG A 190 -6.89 -5.47 -9.28
N GLY A 191 -7.13 -6.78 -9.23
CA GLY A 191 -8.18 -7.38 -8.41
C GLY A 191 -8.01 -7.07 -6.93
N TRP A 192 -6.79 -7.28 -6.40
CA TRP A 192 -6.50 -7.02 -4.99
C TRP A 192 -6.50 -5.54 -4.63
N HIS A 193 -6.01 -4.65 -5.51
CA HIS A 193 -6.08 -3.19 -5.30
C HIS A 193 -7.54 -2.73 -5.12
N TYR A 194 -8.45 -3.24 -5.94
CA TYR A 194 -9.88 -2.96 -5.82
C TYR A 194 -10.50 -3.65 -4.59
N ALA A 195 -10.18 -4.91 -4.31
CA ALA A 195 -10.74 -5.62 -3.18
C ALA A 195 -10.41 -4.91 -1.85
N LEU A 196 -9.14 -4.51 -1.66
CA LEU A 196 -8.63 -3.93 -0.41
C LEU A 196 -8.87 -2.42 -0.29
N GLY A 197 -8.61 -1.64 -1.35
CA GLY A 197 -8.76 -0.18 -1.33
C GLY A 197 -10.07 0.32 -1.92
N GLY A 198 -10.63 -0.41 -2.90
CA GLY A 198 -11.79 0.05 -3.68
C GLY A 198 -11.42 0.93 -4.86
N SER A 199 -10.13 1.05 -5.14
CA SER A 199 -9.58 1.77 -6.27
C SER A 199 -9.51 0.87 -7.50
N VAL A 200 -9.90 1.39 -8.66
CA VAL A 200 -9.64 0.73 -9.94
C VAL A 200 -8.24 1.13 -10.42
N LEU A 201 -7.32 0.17 -10.52
CA LEU A 201 -5.97 0.39 -11.05
C LEU A 201 -6.02 0.43 -12.58
N LEU A 202 -5.63 1.57 -13.17
CA LEU A 202 -5.67 1.76 -14.61
C LEU A 202 -4.58 0.95 -15.29
N THR A 203 -3.32 1.09 -14.87
CA THR A 203 -2.16 0.53 -15.59
C THR A 203 -1.39 -0.50 -14.77
N ILE A 204 -1.10 -1.64 -15.39
CA ILE A 204 -0.16 -2.65 -14.90
C ILE A 204 1.20 -2.41 -15.56
N SER A 205 2.24 -2.24 -14.74
CA SER A 205 3.60 -2.07 -15.22
C SER A 205 4.10 -3.35 -15.91
N PRO A 206 4.66 -3.25 -17.12
CA PRO A 206 5.34 -4.37 -17.78
C PRO A 206 6.82 -4.49 -17.37
N TYR A 207 7.26 -3.82 -16.29
CA TYR A 207 8.67 -3.76 -15.89
C TYR A 207 8.92 -4.42 -14.53
N GLY A 208 9.94 -5.28 -14.47
CA GLY A 208 10.25 -6.14 -13.34
C GLY A 208 9.14 -7.13 -12.95
N TYR A 209 8.17 -7.46 -13.82
CA TYR A 209 7.02 -8.28 -13.48
C TYR A 209 7.45 -9.66 -12.95
N GLY A 210 8.31 -10.36 -13.71
CA GLY A 210 8.91 -11.63 -13.31
C GLY A 210 9.93 -11.53 -12.17
N ASP A 211 10.50 -10.33 -11.95
CA ASP A 211 11.49 -10.04 -10.89
C ASP A 211 10.84 -9.57 -9.57
N GLY A 212 9.53 -9.79 -9.45
CA GLY A 212 8.77 -9.56 -8.22
C GLY A 212 8.19 -8.16 -8.07
N MET A 213 8.15 -7.32 -9.11
CA MET A 213 7.37 -6.07 -9.07
C MET A 213 5.87 -6.30 -9.33
N THR A 214 5.55 -7.37 -10.07
CA THR A 214 4.19 -7.88 -10.33
C THR A 214 3.20 -6.76 -10.70
N GLY A 215 3.60 -5.88 -11.62
CA GLY A 215 2.73 -4.83 -12.14
C GLY A 215 2.91 -3.44 -11.52
N ARG A 216 3.87 -3.26 -10.60
CA ARG A 216 4.20 -1.97 -9.98
C ARG A 216 5.48 -1.39 -10.57
N PHE A 217 5.57 -0.06 -10.72
CA PHE A 217 6.81 0.59 -11.14
C PHE A 217 7.75 0.76 -9.93
N ALA A 218 8.98 0.27 -10.03
CA ALA A 218 9.99 0.50 -9.00
C ALA A 218 10.47 1.96 -9.03
N PHE A 219 10.93 2.38 -10.19
CA PHE A 219 11.33 3.73 -10.51
C PHE A 219 10.74 4.06 -11.88
N THR A 220 10.12 5.22 -12.03
CA THR A 220 9.66 5.68 -13.34
C THR A 220 9.84 7.19 -13.50
N SER A 221 10.37 7.58 -14.66
CA SER A 221 10.30 8.96 -15.13
C SER A 221 9.01 9.09 -15.93
N ASP A 222 8.02 9.76 -15.35
CA ASP A 222 6.72 9.92 -15.99
C ASP A 222 6.80 10.87 -17.19
N ALA A 223 5.83 10.77 -18.09
CA ALA A 223 5.77 11.54 -19.32
C ALA A 223 4.37 12.14 -19.55
N PHE A 224 4.31 13.20 -20.37
CA PHE A 224 3.03 13.81 -20.76
C PHE A 224 2.10 12.79 -21.47
N SER A 225 2.66 11.88 -22.26
CA SER A 225 1.92 10.79 -22.93
C SER A 225 1.36 9.77 -21.94
N THR A 226 2.08 9.43 -20.87
CA THR A 226 1.61 8.55 -19.79
C THR A 226 0.51 9.19 -18.95
N CYS A 227 0.65 10.48 -18.60
CA CYS A 227 -0.43 11.29 -18.01
C CYS A 227 -1.67 11.27 -18.91
N ARG A 228 -1.49 11.49 -20.22
CA ARG A 228 -2.57 11.48 -21.20
C ARG A 228 -3.27 10.12 -21.27
N ARG A 229 -2.50 9.03 -21.36
CA ARG A 229 -3.04 7.67 -21.40
C ARG A 229 -3.85 7.35 -20.14
N SER A 230 -3.39 7.78 -18.98
CA SER A 230 -4.10 7.58 -17.72
C SER A 230 -5.44 8.33 -17.69
N LEU A 231 -5.50 9.56 -18.22
CA LEU A 231 -6.77 10.29 -18.35
C LEU A 231 -7.74 9.66 -19.37
N ASP A 232 -7.23 9.09 -20.48
CA ASP A 232 -8.05 8.34 -21.42
C ASP A 232 -8.61 7.05 -20.80
N ARG A 233 -7.81 6.32 -20.03
CA ARG A 233 -8.26 5.12 -19.28
C ARG A 233 -9.20 5.48 -18.13
N LEU A 234 -9.03 6.64 -17.48
CA LEU A 234 -9.97 7.16 -16.50
C LEU A 234 -11.36 7.39 -17.14
N ARG A 235 -11.41 8.03 -18.32
CA ARG A 235 -12.66 8.19 -19.07
C ARG A 235 -13.31 6.84 -19.36
N LEU A 236 -12.52 5.86 -19.80
CA LEU A 236 -13.00 4.51 -20.06
C LEU A 236 -13.63 3.86 -18.82
N VAL A 237 -13.00 3.97 -17.64
CA VAL A 237 -13.54 3.44 -16.38
C VAL A 237 -14.83 4.16 -15.98
N LEU A 238 -14.87 5.49 -16.07
CA LEU A 238 -16.08 6.27 -15.79
C LEU A 238 -17.23 5.86 -16.72
N ASP A 239 -16.96 5.68 -18.02
CA ASP A 239 -17.94 5.25 -19.00
C ASP A 239 -18.44 3.83 -18.74
N ALA A 240 -17.52 2.89 -18.54
CA ALA A 240 -17.81 1.49 -18.27
C ALA A 240 -18.63 1.29 -16.98
N ALA A 241 -18.37 2.09 -15.95
CA ALA A 241 -19.09 2.06 -14.69
C ALA A 241 -20.36 2.95 -14.66
N GLY A 242 -20.69 3.63 -15.78
CA GLY A 242 -21.87 4.51 -15.87
C GLY A 242 -21.79 5.75 -14.98
N ARG A 243 -20.59 6.24 -14.66
CA ARG A 243 -20.37 7.46 -13.88
C ARG A 243 -20.23 8.67 -14.79
N ARG A 244 -20.85 9.79 -14.42
CA ARG A 244 -20.85 11.03 -15.18
C ARG A 244 -20.60 12.22 -14.25
N PRO A 245 -19.33 12.50 -13.89
CA PRO A 245 -18.99 13.73 -13.18
C PRO A 245 -19.45 14.96 -13.97
N THR A 246 -19.81 16.03 -13.27
CA THR A 246 -20.30 17.28 -13.86
C THR A 246 -19.25 18.38 -13.88
N SER A 247 -18.16 18.22 -13.14
CA SER A 247 -17.05 19.17 -13.04
C SER A 247 -15.78 18.48 -12.57
N VAL A 248 -14.62 19.07 -12.86
CA VAL A 248 -13.32 18.66 -12.30
C VAL A 248 -12.96 19.60 -11.14
N GLY A 249 -12.66 19.00 -9.98
CA GLY A 249 -12.18 19.70 -8.80
C GLY A 249 -10.66 19.81 -8.80
N LEU A 250 -10.15 21.04 -8.88
CA LEU A 250 -8.72 21.34 -8.84
C LEU A 250 -8.23 21.35 -7.39
N LEU A 251 -7.36 20.41 -7.06
CA LEU A 251 -6.60 20.41 -5.80
C LEU A 251 -5.56 21.54 -5.80
N PRO A 252 -5.05 21.99 -4.64
CA PRO A 252 -4.27 23.23 -4.56
C PRO A 252 -2.82 23.10 -5.05
N ASP A 253 -2.23 21.91 -5.01
CA ASP A 253 -0.83 21.68 -5.41
C ASP A 253 -0.63 21.77 -6.93
N ARG A 254 0.60 22.13 -7.35
CA ARG A 254 0.91 22.42 -8.76
C ARG A 254 0.67 21.21 -9.66
N SER A 255 1.14 20.04 -9.25
CA SER A 255 1.10 18.80 -10.02
C SER A 255 -0.35 18.38 -10.31
N SER A 256 -1.19 18.38 -9.28
CA SER A 256 -2.62 18.08 -9.40
C SER A 256 -3.39 19.13 -10.19
N ARG A 257 -3.01 20.43 -10.10
CA ARG A 257 -3.62 21.48 -10.94
C ARG A 257 -3.35 21.28 -12.42
N ILE A 258 -2.12 20.92 -12.80
CA ILE A 258 -1.76 20.63 -14.20
C ILE A 258 -2.63 19.48 -14.73
N LEU A 259 -2.66 18.37 -13.99
CA LEU A 259 -3.39 17.17 -14.40
C LEU A 259 -4.91 17.39 -14.40
N GLY A 260 -5.45 18.11 -13.41
CA GLY A 260 -6.86 18.46 -13.32
C GLY A 260 -7.33 19.35 -14.47
N LEU A 261 -6.53 20.33 -14.89
CA LEU A 261 -6.84 21.17 -16.07
C LEU A 261 -6.85 20.35 -17.36
N ALA A 262 -5.90 19.41 -17.51
CA ALA A 262 -5.89 18.49 -18.65
C ALA A 262 -7.14 17.57 -18.64
N ALA A 263 -7.48 17.00 -17.48
CA ALA A 263 -8.66 16.16 -17.31
C ALA A 263 -9.96 16.91 -17.69
N ALA A 264 -10.10 18.16 -17.24
CA ALA A 264 -11.26 19.00 -17.55
C ALA A 264 -11.42 19.21 -19.07
N ARG A 265 -10.32 19.50 -19.77
CA ARG A 265 -10.33 19.66 -21.23
C ARG A 265 -10.67 18.36 -21.96
N LEU A 266 -10.07 17.24 -21.58
CA LEU A 266 -10.28 15.94 -22.24
C LEU A 266 -11.69 15.38 -22.02
N LEU A 267 -12.28 15.62 -20.85
CA LEU A 267 -13.63 15.19 -20.50
C LEU A 267 -14.71 16.19 -20.92
N GLY A 268 -14.33 17.40 -21.37
CA GLY A 268 -15.27 18.46 -21.71
C GLY A 268 -16.05 18.99 -20.50
N LEU A 269 -15.41 19.03 -19.33
CA LEU A 269 -16.01 19.43 -18.06
C LEU A 269 -15.46 20.80 -17.59
N PRO A 270 -16.25 21.59 -16.85
CA PRO A 270 -15.73 22.79 -16.20
C PRO A 270 -14.71 22.43 -15.11
N ALA A 271 -13.62 23.19 -15.04
CA ALA A 271 -12.62 23.10 -13.99
C ALA A 271 -12.91 24.15 -12.90
N GLU A 272 -12.99 23.73 -11.65
CA GLU A 272 -13.31 24.59 -10.51
C GLU A 272 -12.45 24.20 -9.31
N PRO A 273 -12.14 25.11 -8.37
CA PRO A 273 -11.45 24.74 -7.13
C PRO A 273 -12.20 23.61 -6.41
N PHE A 274 -11.45 22.64 -5.90
CA PHE A 274 -12.05 21.55 -5.12
C PHE A 274 -12.75 22.10 -3.87
N ALA A 275 -13.93 21.57 -3.59
CA ALA A 275 -14.71 21.90 -2.40
C ALA A 275 -15.26 20.60 -1.80
N PRO A 276 -14.94 20.29 -0.52
CA PRO A 276 -15.50 19.13 0.18
C PRO A 276 -17.02 19.12 0.15
N GLY A 277 -17.63 17.93 0.07
CA GLY A 277 -19.09 17.78 0.06
C GLY A 277 -19.78 18.10 -1.27
N ARG A 278 -19.08 18.64 -2.28
CA ARG A 278 -19.71 18.95 -3.58
C ARG A 278 -20.01 17.66 -4.37
N PRO A 279 -21.27 17.45 -4.78
CA PRO A 279 -21.66 16.25 -5.51
C PRO A 279 -21.15 16.27 -6.96
N GLY A 280 -20.97 15.09 -7.55
CA GLY A 280 -20.64 14.93 -8.97
C GLY A 280 -19.27 15.46 -9.39
N VAL A 281 -18.36 15.73 -8.47
CA VAL A 281 -17.01 16.24 -8.77
C VAL A 281 -16.05 15.10 -9.04
N LEU A 282 -15.25 15.21 -10.10
CA LEU A 282 -14.02 14.44 -10.28
C LEU A 282 -12.85 15.23 -9.68
N ALA A 283 -12.39 14.87 -8.49
CA ALA A 283 -11.17 15.41 -7.92
C ALA A 283 -9.97 14.68 -8.55
N VAL A 284 -8.97 15.44 -9.00
CA VAL A 284 -7.80 14.90 -9.71
C VAL A 284 -6.55 15.27 -8.95
N ALA A 285 -5.83 14.25 -8.49
CA ALA A 285 -4.52 14.33 -7.88
C ALA A 285 -3.45 13.76 -8.82
N TYR A 286 -2.27 14.39 -8.85
CA TYR A 286 -1.10 13.73 -9.44
C TYR A 286 -0.52 12.69 -8.46
N ASP A 287 -0.20 13.13 -7.25
CA ASP A 287 0.25 12.31 -6.11
C ASP A 287 -0.43 12.86 -4.85
N LEU A 288 -1.19 12.02 -4.14
CA LEU A 288 -1.94 12.43 -2.95
C LEU A 288 -1.04 12.71 -1.75
N ASN A 289 0.23 12.27 -1.75
CA ASN A 289 1.21 12.62 -0.71
C ASN A 289 1.75 14.05 -0.85
N GLU A 290 1.59 14.69 -2.03
CA GLU A 290 2.01 16.07 -2.28
C GLU A 290 0.92 17.11 -2.02
N THR A 291 -0.29 16.67 -1.67
CA THR A 291 -1.48 17.54 -1.55
C THR A 291 -2.13 17.43 -0.18
N ASP A 292 -2.96 18.43 0.16
CA ASP A 292 -3.77 18.37 1.37
C ASP A 292 -4.98 17.46 1.13
N ALA A 293 -5.07 16.38 1.92
CA ALA A 293 -6.14 15.41 1.85
C ALA A 293 -7.41 15.83 2.62
N GLU A 294 -7.45 17.02 3.21
CA GLU A 294 -8.62 17.51 3.95
C GLU A 294 -9.91 17.45 3.10
N GLY A 295 -10.93 16.81 3.65
CA GLY A 295 -12.23 16.66 2.97
C GLY A 295 -12.26 15.65 1.81
N LEU A 296 -11.19 14.89 1.58
CA LEU A 296 -11.16 13.77 0.63
C LEU A 296 -11.53 12.43 1.26
N TRP A 297 -11.52 12.27 2.59
CA TRP A 297 -11.83 10.97 3.20
C TRP A 297 -13.31 10.56 3.01
N GLU A 298 -14.25 11.49 3.23
CA GLU A 298 -15.66 11.28 2.97
C GLU A 298 -15.99 11.52 1.49
N ARG A 299 -16.88 10.68 0.95
CA ARG A 299 -17.34 10.80 -0.44
C ARG A 299 -18.69 11.50 -0.50
N ALA A 300 -18.76 12.63 -1.18
CA ALA A 300 -20.03 13.23 -1.58
C ALA A 300 -20.72 12.41 -2.69
N GLU A 301 -22.03 12.56 -2.86
CA GLU A 301 -22.78 11.81 -3.87
C GLU A 301 -22.20 12.00 -5.28
N GLY A 302 -21.88 10.90 -5.96
CA GLY A 302 -21.32 10.91 -7.31
C GLY A 302 -19.90 11.48 -7.43
N GLN A 303 -19.24 11.84 -6.32
CA GLN A 303 -17.86 12.28 -6.33
C GLN A 303 -16.91 11.11 -6.61
N VAL A 304 -15.87 11.37 -7.40
CA VAL A 304 -14.80 10.42 -7.72
C VAL A 304 -13.46 11.10 -7.44
N LEU A 305 -12.55 10.41 -6.75
CA LEU A 305 -11.16 10.81 -6.59
C LEU A 305 -10.27 9.98 -7.50
N PHE A 306 -9.55 10.62 -8.40
CA PHE A 306 -8.53 10.00 -9.22
C PHE A 306 -7.15 10.46 -8.76
N GLU A 307 -6.23 9.52 -8.58
CA GLU A 307 -4.81 9.78 -8.37
C GLU A 307 -4.03 9.13 -9.52
N HIS A 308 -3.14 9.89 -10.16
CA HIS A 308 -2.33 9.35 -11.25
C HIS A 308 -1.24 8.40 -10.77
N ALA A 309 -0.46 8.81 -9.77
CA ALA A 309 0.72 8.09 -9.32
C ALA A 309 0.65 7.81 -7.81
N THR A 310 0.08 6.66 -7.43
CA THR A 310 -0.01 6.24 -6.03
C THR A 310 1.29 5.55 -5.59
N CYS A 311 1.93 6.04 -4.53
CA CYS A 311 3.10 5.37 -3.94
C CYS A 311 2.66 4.12 -3.15
N TRP A 312 3.08 2.91 -3.55
CA TRP A 312 2.67 1.68 -2.85
C TRP A 312 3.52 1.37 -1.62
N THR A 313 4.73 1.95 -1.52
CA THR A 313 5.61 1.82 -0.34
C THR A 313 5.38 2.88 0.72
N ASP A 314 4.67 3.95 0.37
CA ASP A 314 4.22 5.02 1.26
C ASP A 314 2.79 5.44 0.85
N PRO A 315 1.78 4.59 1.13
CA PRO A 315 0.42 4.82 0.67
C PRO A 315 -0.17 6.13 1.22
N PRO A 316 -0.94 6.87 0.41
CA PRO A 316 -1.52 8.14 0.84
C PRO A 316 -2.53 7.98 1.96
N ALA A 317 -2.76 9.08 2.70
CA ALA A 317 -3.69 9.11 3.84
C ALA A 317 -5.14 8.75 3.47
N VAL A 318 -5.52 8.88 2.19
CA VAL A 318 -6.81 8.47 1.64
C VAL A 318 -6.60 7.66 0.38
N SER A 319 -7.38 6.59 0.21
CA SER A 319 -7.33 5.78 -1.02
C SER A 319 -8.10 6.46 -2.15
N ALA A 320 -7.50 6.64 -3.32
CA ALA A 320 -8.22 7.10 -4.50
C ALA A 320 -9.33 6.12 -4.93
N ASP A 321 -10.36 6.60 -5.63
CA ASP A 321 -11.39 5.75 -6.23
C ASP A 321 -10.90 5.12 -7.56
N VAL A 322 -9.93 5.78 -8.20
CA VAL A 322 -9.19 5.31 -9.38
C VAL A 322 -7.71 5.66 -9.19
N THR A 323 -6.83 4.70 -9.44
CA THR A 323 -5.36 4.88 -9.39
C THR A 323 -4.81 4.70 -10.80
N GLY A 324 -4.02 5.64 -11.31
CA GLY A 324 -3.39 5.53 -12.63
C GLY A 324 -2.36 4.41 -12.67
N LEU A 325 -1.32 4.53 -11.84
CA LEU A 325 -0.25 3.55 -11.68
C LEU A 325 0.18 3.45 -10.22
N LEU A 326 0.82 2.33 -9.88
CA LEU A 326 1.49 2.15 -8.60
C LEU A 326 2.99 2.30 -8.80
N HIS A 327 3.61 3.16 -7.99
CA HIS A 327 5.06 3.41 -8.04
C HIS A 327 5.71 3.31 -6.66
N GLN A 328 7.03 3.13 -6.63
CA GLN A 328 7.82 3.38 -5.43
C GLN A 328 8.54 4.73 -5.52
N VAL A 329 9.12 5.04 -6.68
CA VAL A 329 9.66 6.38 -6.99
C VAL A 329 9.14 6.83 -8.35
N VAL A 330 8.60 8.05 -8.39
CA VAL A 330 8.18 8.70 -9.64
C VAL A 330 8.87 10.06 -9.79
N LYS A 331 9.23 10.41 -11.03
CA LYS A 331 9.61 11.78 -11.41
C LYS A 331 8.56 12.35 -12.35
N ALA A 332 7.83 13.37 -11.90
CA ALA A 332 6.79 14.00 -12.71
C ALA A 332 7.34 14.61 -14.00
N PRO A 333 6.53 14.73 -15.08
CA PRO A 333 7.02 15.21 -16.39
C PRO A 333 7.61 16.64 -16.34
N TRP A 334 7.14 17.46 -15.40
CA TRP A 334 7.59 18.82 -15.13
C TRP A 334 8.61 18.93 -13.99
N GLY A 335 8.99 17.82 -13.36
CA GLY A 335 10.05 17.76 -12.36
C GLY A 335 11.44 17.81 -13.00
N GLU A 336 12.47 17.74 -12.15
CA GLU A 336 13.84 17.52 -12.61
C GLU A 336 13.97 16.15 -13.28
N GLN A 337 14.59 16.11 -14.46
CA GLN A 337 14.70 14.90 -15.29
C GLN A 337 16.16 14.58 -15.61
N LEU A 338 16.47 13.29 -15.71
CA LEU A 338 17.74 12.82 -16.27
C LEU A 338 17.53 12.48 -17.74
N ARG A 339 18.30 13.11 -18.63
CA ARG A 339 18.27 12.86 -20.07
C ARG A 339 19.63 12.37 -20.53
N PHE A 340 19.65 11.36 -21.40
CA PHE A 340 20.85 10.99 -22.13
C PHE A 340 21.01 11.92 -23.33
N SER A 341 22.15 12.60 -23.41
CA SER A 341 22.51 13.37 -24.58
C SER A 341 22.79 12.42 -25.77
N PRO A 342 22.77 12.92 -27.02
CA PRO A 342 23.16 12.11 -28.18
C PRO A 342 24.59 11.53 -28.10
N SER A 343 25.45 12.07 -27.22
CA SER A 343 26.80 11.55 -26.96
C SER A 343 26.84 10.45 -25.88
N GLY A 344 25.71 10.11 -25.27
CA GLY A 344 25.61 9.10 -24.21
C GLY A 344 25.95 9.61 -22.81
N GLU A 345 26.16 10.92 -22.65
CA GLU A 345 26.35 11.54 -21.34
C GLU A 345 25.00 11.79 -20.67
N THR A 346 24.95 11.72 -19.34
CA THR A 346 23.75 12.06 -18.57
C THR A 346 23.74 13.55 -18.29
N GLU A 347 22.64 14.20 -18.65
CA GLU A 347 22.36 15.60 -18.37
C GLU A 347 21.15 15.71 -17.44
N THR A 348 21.27 16.49 -16.38
CA THR A 348 20.14 16.85 -15.53
C THR A 348 19.43 18.05 -16.13
N VAL A 349 18.18 17.84 -16.56
CA VAL A 349 17.28 18.88 -17.04
C VAL A 349 16.55 19.46 -15.83
N PRO A 350 16.58 20.79 -15.63
CA PRO A 350 15.91 21.43 -14.50
C PRO A 350 14.37 21.27 -14.59
N PRO A 351 13.65 21.45 -13.47
CA PRO A 351 12.19 21.47 -13.46
C PRO A 351 11.58 22.44 -14.47
N ASP A 352 10.44 22.07 -15.03
CA ASP A 352 9.67 22.89 -15.96
C ASP A 352 8.76 23.87 -15.21
N GLU A 353 9.18 25.13 -15.17
CA GLU A 353 8.50 26.24 -14.49
C GLU A 353 7.44 26.94 -15.36
N ARG A 354 7.10 26.41 -16.54
CA ARG A 354 6.04 26.98 -17.39
C ARG A 354 4.68 27.01 -16.64
N PRO A 355 3.78 27.95 -16.98
CA PRO A 355 2.44 28.02 -16.39
C PRO A 355 1.69 26.68 -16.44
N VAL A 356 0.87 26.40 -15.41
CA VAL A 356 0.14 25.12 -15.29
C VAL A 356 -0.76 24.86 -16.51
N GLU A 357 -1.31 25.91 -17.12
CA GLU A 357 -2.20 25.84 -18.28
C GLU A 357 -1.47 25.38 -19.54
N GLU A 358 -0.20 25.76 -19.70
CA GLU A 358 0.66 25.35 -20.81
C GLU A 358 1.05 23.87 -20.66
N LEU A 359 1.45 23.45 -19.46
CA LEU A 359 1.77 22.04 -19.18
C LEU A 359 0.54 21.13 -19.34
N ALA A 360 -0.64 21.62 -18.94
CA ALA A 360 -1.89 20.90 -19.17
C ALA A 360 -2.21 20.75 -20.67
N GLU A 361 -1.90 21.76 -21.49
CA GLU A 361 -2.01 21.66 -22.95
C GLU A 361 -1.04 20.62 -23.55
N GLU A 362 0.16 20.47 -23.01
CA GLU A 362 1.10 19.42 -23.45
C GLU A 362 0.51 18.01 -23.23
N ILE A 363 -0.11 17.76 -22.06
CA ILE A 363 -0.83 16.49 -21.81
C ILE A 363 -1.95 16.30 -22.84
N VAL A 364 -2.71 17.35 -23.16
CA VAL A 364 -3.82 17.27 -24.12
C VAL A 364 -3.33 16.99 -25.54
N ARG A 365 -2.11 17.41 -25.91
CA ARG A 365 -1.54 17.21 -27.26
C ARG A 365 -0.69 15.95 -27.40
N ALA A 366 -0.21 15.39 -26.29
CA ALA A 366 0.62 14.19 -26.29
C ALA A 366 -0.10 13.00 -26.95
N ASP A 367 0.66 12.16 -27.65
CA ASP A 367 0.16 10.91 -28.20
C ASP A 367 0.12 9.84 -27.09
N PRO A 368 -1.05 9.30 -26.71
CA PRO A 368 -1.18 8.29 -25.65
C PRO A 368 -0.60 6.91 -26.01
N HIS A 369 -0.14 6.73 -27.25
CA HIS A 369 0.40 5.48 -27.78
C HIS A 369 1.87 5.59 -28.20
N GLU A 370 2.60 6.62 -27.75
CA GLU A 370 4.05 6.64 -27.91
C GLU A 370 4.64 5.31 -27.42
N PRO A 371 5.35 4.57 -28.29
CA PRO A 371 5.87 3.26 -27.91
C PRO A 371 6.90 3.43 -26.80
N ASP A 372 6.72 2.66 -25.73
CA ASP A 372 7.76 2.49 -24.72
C ASP A 372 8.72 1.41 -25.25
N ASP A 373 9.94 1.82 -25.61
CA ASP A 373 10.92 1.01 -26.35
C ASP A 373 11.55 -0.13 -25.50
N GLY A 374 10.98 -0.44 -24.33
CA GLY A 374 11.56 -1.32 -23.33
C GLY A 374 10.67 -2.51 -22.95
N ALA A 375 11.22 -3.71 -23.14
CA ALA A 375 11.00 -4.98 -22.45
C ALA A 375 9.56 -5.40 -22.07
N ASP A 376 9.00 -6.32 -22.86
CA ASP A 376 8.04 -7.32 -22.38
C ASP A 376 8.81 -8.33 -21.51
N ASP A 377 8.64 -8.25 -20.20
CA ASP A 377 9.27 -9.12 -19.21
C ASP A 377 8.33 -10.24 -18.72
N GLY A 378 7.29 -10.55 -19.50
CA GLY A 378 6.30 -11.58 -19.16
C GLY A 378 5.10 -11.06 -18.38
N ALA A 379 4.92 -9.74 -18.25
CA ALA A 379 3.68 -9.16 -17.76
C ALA A 379 2.49 -9.55 -18.64
N PRO A 380 1.31 -9.85 -18.07
CA PRO A 380 0.12 -10.12 -18.86
C PRO A 380 -0.28 -8.87 -19.66
N PRO A 381 -0.80 -9.03 -20.89
CA PRO A 381 -1.29 -7.91 -21.67
C PRO A 381 -2.33 -7.11 -20.87
N ASP A 382 -2.22 -5.78 -20.92
CA ASP A 382 -3.12 -4.87 -20.20
C ASP A 382 -3.99 -4.00 -21.15
N PRO A 383 -4.82 -4.60 -22.02
CA PRO A 383 -5.65 -3.86 -22.96
C PRO A 383 -6.83 -3.15 -22.28
N ASP A 384 -7.37 -2.16 -22.98
CA ASP A 384 -8.49 -1.34 -22.51
C ASP A 384 -9.78 -2.16 -22.34
N GLU A 385 -10.00 -3.21 -23.14
CA GLU A 385 -11.17 -4.08 -23.01
C GLU A 385 -11.22 -4.82 -21.66
N LEU A 386 -10.06 -5.27 -21.15
CA LEU A 386 -9.98 -5.92 -19.84
C LEU A 386 -10.29 -4.91 -18.73
N LEU A 387 -9.70 -3.71 -18.80
CA LEU A 387 -9.96 -2.64 -17.84
C LEU A 387 -11.45 -2.25 -17.83
N ALA A 388 -12.07 -2.08 -19.00
CA ALA A 388 -13.48 -1.75 -19.11
C ALA A 388 -14.39 -2.89 -18.60
N GLY A 389 -14.01 -4.15 -18.85
CA GLY A 389 -14.68 -5.34 -18.31
C GLY A 389 -14.65 -5.37 -16.79
N PHE A 390 -13.49 -5.11 -16.21
CA PHE A 390 -13.30 -4.99 -14.78
C PHE A 390 -14.15 -3.87 -14.16
N ALA A 391 -14.10 -2.67 -14.75
CA ALA A 391 -14.88 -1.52 -14.28
C ALA A 391 -16.40 -1.78 -14.30
N ARG A 392 -16.92 -2.48 -15.33
CA ARG A 392 -18.32 -2.92 -15.38
C ARG A 392 -18.68 -3.86 -14.23
N ALA A 393 -17.82 -4.84 -13.94
CA ALA A 393 -18.04 -5.79 -12.83
C ALA A 393 -18.01 -5.08 -11.46
N ALA A 394 -17.07 -4.14 -11.29
CA ALA A 394 -16.92 -3.35 -10.07
C ALA A 394 -18.09 -2.37 -9.82
N ALA A 395 -18.73 -1.86 -10.87
CA ALA A 395 -19.64 -0.70 -10.84
C ALA A 395 -20.69 -0.72 -9.72
N GLY A 396 -21.30 -1.87 -9.45
CA GLY A 396 -22.37 -2.01 -8.45
C GLY A 396 -21.90 -1.91 -6.99
N ARG A 397 -20.59 -2.04 -6.73
CA ARG A 397 -19.97 -1.92 -5.40
C ARG A 397 -18.91 -0.81 -5.31
N TRP A 398 -18.55 -0.25 -6.45
CA TRP A 398 -17.62 0.88 -6.56
C TRP A 398 -18.22 2.15 -5.95
N LEU A 399 -17.36 3.00 -5.37
CA LEU A 399 -17.74 4.22 -4.65
C LEU A 399 -18.62 3.99 -3.41
N SER A 400 -18.33 2.94 -2.62
CA SER A 400 -19.04 2.66 -1.36
C SER A 400 -18.15 2.83 -0.12
N GLY A 401 -18.70 3.47 0.93
CA GLY A 401 -17.98 3.75 2.18
C GLY A 401 -16.93 4.87 2.07
N PRO A 402 -16.20 5.17 3.15
CA PRO A 402 -15.12 6.15 3.13
C PRO A 402 -13.89 5.67 2.35
N ARG A 403 -12.97 6.61 2.05
CA ARG A 403 -11.68 6.34 1.39
C ARG A 403 -10.62 5.94 2.40
N ASP A 404 -10.84 4.81 3.08
CA ASP A 404 -9.91 4.28 4.08
C ASP A 404 -8.53 4.02 3.46
N THR A 405 -7.47 4.41 4.16
CA THR A 405 -6.08 4.05 3.82
C THR A 405 -5.86 2.54 3.97
N VAL A 406 -4.99 2.00 3.12
CA VAL A 406 -4.55 0.59 3.14
C VAL A 406 -3.03 0.56 3.26
N HIS A 407 -2.53 0.29 4.47
CA HIS A 407 -1.09 0.28 4.79
C HIS A 407 -0.41 -1.09 4.55
N SER A 408 -0.99 -1.96 3.73
CA SER A 408 -0.43 -3.26 3.39
C SER A 408 -0.43 -3.43 1.86
N PRO A 409 0.63 -4.05 1.29
CA PRO A 409 0.70 -4.34 -0.14
C PRO A 409 -0.30 -5.43 -0.58
N GLY A 410 -0.96 -6.09 0.39
CA GLY A 410 -1.92 -7.15 0.15
C GLY A 410 -1.29 -8.48 -0.28
N PRO A 411 -2.09 -9.39 -0.86
CA PRO A 411 -1.66 -10.74 -1.22
C PRO A 411 -0.70 -10.85 -2.40
N VAL A 412 -0.52 -9.76 -3.17
CA VAL A 412 0.35 -9.73 -4.34
C VAL A 412 1.72 -9.24 -3.89
N PRO A 413 2.74 -10.11 -3.83
CA PRO A 413 4.06 -9.72 -3.35
C PRO A 413 4.64 -8.57 -4.18
N SER A 414 5.54 -7.82 -3.57
CA SER A 414 6.35 -6.84 -4.29
C SER A 414 7.75 -6.78 -3.71
N SER A 415 8.75 -6.80 -4.59
CA SER A 415 10.09 -6.35 -4.26
C SER A 415 10.05 -4.85 -3.95
N ARG A 416 10.80 -4.43 -2.94
CA ARG A 416 11.03 -3.01 -2.59
C ARG A 416 12.51 -2.72 -2.73
N PHE A 417 12.84 -1.63 -3.41
CA PHE A 417 14.21 -1.10 -3.42
C PHE A 417 14.43 -0.36 -2.10
N VAL A 418 15.49 -0.66 -1.36
CA VAL A 418 15.75 -0.07 -0.03
C VAL A 418 16.89 0.93 -0.11
#